data_AF-A0A3L7T4K9-F1
#
_entry.id   AF-A0A3L7T4K9-F1
#
_cell.length_a   1.000
_cell.length_b   1.000
_cell.length_c   1.000
_cell.angle_alpha   90.00
_cell.angle_beta   90.00
_cell.angle_gamma   90.00
#
_symmetry.space_group_name_H-M   'P 1'
#
loop_
_entity.id
_entity.type
_entity.pdbx_description
1 polymer ?
#
loop_
_entity_poly.entity_id
_entity_poly.type
_entity_poly.pdbx_seq_one_letter_code
_entity_poly.pdbx_strand_id
1 'polypeptide(L)'
;MSARRKRVLLVSSSGGHWTELRRLAPAFEPFERVWCSVLPEMRSEVKPDRFELVPDASRWDRLRLLWSALRVAMVLVRVRPDVVVSTGAAPGFFAISLARFVGARTVWLDSVANAEELSLSGQKASRLATLTLTQWPELGEPLPATPAQRKSGAVYYTGSVV
;
A
#
# COMPACT_ATOMS: atom_id res chain seq x y z
N MET A 1 -17.78 21.63 -14.68
CA MET A 1 -17.00 21.37 -13.46
C MET A 1 -15.84 20.47 -13.83
N SER A 2 -14.59 20.92 -13.69
CA SER A 2 -13.44 20.03 -13.94
C SER A 2 -13.47 18.89 -12.93
N ALA A 3 -13.40 17.64 -13.40
CA ALA A 3 -13.37 16.48 -12.53
C ALA A 3 -12.12 16.59 -11.63
N ARG A 4 -12.31 16.49 -10.31
CA ARG A 4 -11.20 16.55 -9.37
C ARG A 4 -10.20 15.43 -9.69
N ARG A 5 -8.90 15.76 -9.64
CA ARG A 5 -7.83 14.78 -9.74
C ARG A 5 -7.97 13.73 -8.65
N LYS A 6 -8.01 12.45 -9.04
CA LYS A 6 -8.07 11.34 -8.08
C LYS A 6 -6.84 11.36 -7.18
N ARG A 7 -7.03 11.04 -5.92
CA ARG A 7 -6.00 11.03 -4.88
C ARG A 7 -5.55 9.62 -4.55
N VAL A 8 -4.25 9.41 -4.51
CA VAL A 8 -3.63 8.14 -4.14
C VAL A 8 -2.83 8.31 -2.86
N LEU A 9 -3.10 7.44 -1.88
CA LEU A 9 -2.32 7.33 -0.66
C LEU A 9 -1.32 6.19 -0.81
N LEU A 10 -0.03 6.54 -0.84
CA LEU A 10 1.10 5.63 -0.95
C LEU A 10 1.65 5.38 0.46
N VAL A 11 1.50 4.16 0.97
CA VAL A 11 1.83 3.80 2.36
C VAL A 11 2.90 2.73 2.41
N SER A 12 3.96 2.95 3.19
CA SER A 12 4.88 1.88 3.57
C SER A 12 5.62 2.22 4.87
N SER A 13 6.25 1.23 5.49
CA SER A 13 7.28 1.45 6.50
C SER A 13 8.57 2.00 5.88
N SER A 14 9.59 2.25 6.70
CA SER A 14 10.94 2.59 6.24
C SER A 14 11.65 1.42 5.54
N GLY A 15 12.85 1.67 5.02
CA GLY A 15 13.74 0.64 4.45
C GLY A 15 13.33 0.16 3.06
N GLY A 16 13.46 -1.14 2.79
CA GLY A 16 13.22 -1.73 1.47
C GLY A 16 11.82 -1.45 0.92
N HIS A 17 10.78 -1.54 1.77
CA HIS A 17 9.40 -1.23 1.39
C HIS A 17 9.24 0.21 0.90
N TRP A 18 9.91 1.17 1.54
CA TRP A 18 9.90 2.57 1.11
C TRP A 18 10.58 2.75 -0.24
N THR A 19 11.79 2.20 -0.40
CA THR A 19 12.53 2.26 -1.66
C THR A 19 11.72 1.66 -2.81
N GLU A 20 11.07 0.52 -2.58
CA GLU A 20 10.20 -0.12 -3.56
C GLU A 20 8.99 0.75 -3.91
N LEU A 21 8.26 1.27 -2.92
CA LEU A 21 7.11 2.12 -3.16
C LEU A 21 7.47 3.40 -3.93
N ARG A 22 8.63 4.00 -3.62
CA ARG A 22 9.15 5.18 -4.34
C ARG A 22 9.48 4.87 -5.80
N ARG A 23 9.98 3.66 -6.12
CA ARG A 23 10.21 3.24 -7.51
C ARG A 23 8.91 3.12 -8.31
N LEU A 24 7.77 2.91 -7.65
CA LEU A 24 6.45 2.91 -8.29
C LEU A 24 5.86 4.31 -8.48
N ALA A 25 6.47 5.37 -7.93
CA ALA A 25 5.95 6.74 -8.00
C ALA A 25 5.58 7.22 -9.42
N PRO A 26 6.33 6.87 -10.49
CA PRO A 26 5.98 7.26 -11.86
C PRO A 26 4.60 6.74 -12.31
N ALA A 27 4.22 5.52 -11.88
CA ALA A 27 2.90 4.94 -12.21
C ALA A 27 1.73 5.75 -11.61
N PHE A 28 2.01 6.60 -10.63
CA PHE A 28 1.04 7.40 -9.91
C PHE A 28 1.13 8.90 -10.23
N GLU A 29 1.98 9.32 -11.16
CA GLU A 29 2.09 10.72 -11.60
C GLU A 29 0.78 11.36 -12.05
N PRO A 30 -0.16 10.64 -12.70
CA PRO A 30 -1.47 11.20 -13.06
C PRO A 30 -2.39 11.52 -11.87
N PHE A 31 -2.06 11.08 -10.66
CA PHE A 31 -2.86 11.25 -9.45
C PHE A 31 -2.31 12.36 -8.54
N GLU A 32 -3.14 12.86 -7.62
CA GLU A 32 -2.66 13.62 -6.47
C GLU A 32 -2.04 12.64 -5.45
N ARG A 33 -0.72 12.62 -5.35
CA ARG A 33 0.00 11.69 -4.47
C ARG A 33 0.09 12.23 -3.05
N VAL A 34 -0.23 11.36 -2.09
CA VAL A 34 0.01 11.57 -0.67
C VAL A 34 0.81 10.40 -0.16
N TRP A 35 1.95 10.68 0.47
CA TRP A 35 2.83 9.66 1.05
C TRP A 35 2.56 9.50 2.53
N CYS A 36 2.67 8.29 3.04
CA CYS A 36 2.52 8.00 4.45
C CYS A 36 3.60 7.01 4.89
N SER A 37 4.42 7.39 5.86
CA SER A 37 5.44 6.49 6.41
C SER A 37 5.77 6.82 7.88
N VAL A 38 6.81 6.18 8.40
CA VAL A 38 7.08 6.08 9.84
C VAL A 38 8.22 6.96 10.34
N LEU A 39 9.07 7.48 9.45
CA LEU A 39 10.17 8.37 9.82
C LEU A 39 9.98 9.79 9.24
N PRO A 40 10.18 10.87 10.03
CA PRO A 40 10.00 12.24 9.57
C PRO A 40 10.90 12.65 8.39
N GLU A 41 12.13 12.16 8.34
CA GLU A 41 13.15 12.47 7.34
C GLU A 41 12.71 12.11 5.91
N MET A 42 11.87 11.06 5.78
CA MET A 42 11.34 10.56 4.52
C MET A 42 10.46 11.60 3.81
N ARG A 43 9.93 12.59 4.53
CA ARG A 43 9.19 13.73 3.96
C ARG A 43 10.00 14.47 2.91
N SER A 44 11.31 14.60 3.12
CA SER A 44 12.20 15.34 2.21
C SER A 44 12.37 14.66 0.86
N GLU A 45 12.26 13.33 0.81
CA GLU A 45 12.51 12.50 -0.37
C GLU A 45 11.36 12.49 -1.39
N VAL A 46 10.18 12.98 -0.99
CA VAL A 46 8.95 12.95 -1.78
C VAL A 46 8.35 14.33 -2.02
N LYS A 47 9.09 15.40 -1.69
CA LYS A 47 8.68 16.76 -2.06
C LYS A 47 8.51 16.87 -3.58
N PRO A 48 7.52 17.64 -4.08
CA PRO A 48 6.63 18.52 -3.32
C PRO A 48 5.36 17.85 -2.78
N ASP A 49 5.23 16.53 -2.90
CA ASP A 49 4.00 15.83 -2.50
C ASP A 49 3.75 15.93 -0.99
N ARG A 50 2.48 15.78 -0.62
CA ARG A 50 2.06 15.75 0.79
C ARG A 50 2.61 14.50 1.48
N PHE A 51 3.06 14.64 2.73
CA PHE A 51 3.55 13.54 3.55
C PHE A 51 2.85 13.50 4.92
N GLU A 52 2.37 12.31 5.29
CA GLU A 52 1.75 11.97 6.57
C GLU A 52 2.68 11.06 7.37
N LEU A 53 2.86 11.38 8.65
CA LEU A 53 3.69 10.59 9.56
C LEU A 53 2.78 9.72 10.44
N VAL A 54 3.07 8.42 10.49
CA VAL A 54 2.43 7.49 11.42
C VAL A 54 3.48 6.84 12.34
N PRO A 55 3.10 6.43 13.55
CA PRO A 55 4.02 5.74 14.45
C PRO A 55 4.53 4.44 13.85
N ASP A 56 5.84 4.20 13.99
CA ASP A 56 6.41 2.88 13.73
C ASP A 56 5.92 1.88 14.77
N ALA A 57 5.62 0.67 14.32
CA ALA A 57 5.11 -0.39 15.17
C ALA A 57 5.76 -1.71 14.80
N SER A 58 6.48 -2.28 15.76
CA SER A 58 6.97 -3.64 15.65
C SER A 58 5.85 -4.62 16.01
N ARG A 59 5.94 -5.85 15.48
CA ARG A 59 4.97 -6.92 15.76
C ARG A 59 4.83 -7.29 17.24
N TRP A 60 5.83 -6.93 18.05
CA TRP A 60 5.93 -7.28 19.47
C TRP A 60 5.27 -6.25 20.38
N ASP A 61 5.02 -5.03 19.89
CA ASP A 61 4.39 -3.97 20.66
C ASP A 61 2.93 -3.77 20.22
N ARG A 62 2.03 -4.49 20.90
CA ARG A 62 0.59 -4.46 20.63
C ARG A 62 -0.03 -3.07 20.83
N LEU A 63 0.48 -2.29 21.79
CA LEU A 63 -0.01 -0.94 22.05
C LEU A 63 0.39 0.02 20.94
N ARG A 64 1.65 -0.04 20.48
CA ARG A 64 2.11 0.74 19.33
C ARG A 64 1.43 0.32 18.03
N LEU A 65 1.13 -0.97 17.84
CA LEU A 65 0.34 -1.43 16.70
C LEU A 65 -1.06 -0.81 16.70
N LEU A 66 -1.75 -0.81 17.85
CA LEU A 66 -3.06 -0.18 17.96
C LEU A 66 -2.97 1.33 17.69
N TRP A 67 -1.98 2.00 18.26
CA TRP A 67 -1.76 3.43 18.03
C TRP A 67 -1.44 3.75 16.56
N SER A 68 -0.63 2.93 15.91
CA SER A 68 -0.33 3.03 14.48
C SER A 68 -1.59 2.84 13.64
N ALA A 69 -2.40 1.83 13.93
CA ALA A 69 -3.68 1.59 13.26
C ALA A 69 -4.65 2.78 13.42
N LEU A 70 -4.79 3.34 14.62
CA LEU A 70 -5.61 4.53 14.86
C LEU A 70 -5.11 5.74 14.07
N ARG A 71 -3.79 5.95 14.01
CA ARG A 71 -3.18 7.04 13.24
C ARG A 71 -3.38 6.87 11.75
N VAL A 72 -3.23 5.65 11.22
CA VAL A 72 -3.55 5.33 9.83
C VAL A 72 -5.04 5.59 9.54
N ALA A 73 -5.95 5.21 10.44
CA ALA A 73 -7.38 5.50 10.31
C ALA A 73 -7.65 7.02 10.20
N MET A 74 -7.02 7.82 11.06
CA MET A 74 -7.12 9.29 11.01
C MET A 74 -6.59 9.85 9.68
N VAL A 75 -5.47 9.33 9.18
CA VAL A 75 -4.91 9.72 7.88
C VAL A 75 -5.92 9.42 6.78
N LEU A 76 -6.51 8.21 6.73
CA LEU A 76 -7.51 7.85 5.73
C LEU A 76 -8.72 8.78 5.74
N VAL A 77 -9.25 9.13 6.92
CA VAL A 77 -10.43 10.01 7.06
C VAL A 77 -10.11 11.46 6.65
N ARG A 78 -8.90 11.95 6.94
CA ARG A 78 -8.46 13.32 6.59
C ARG A 78 -8.07 13.45 5.13
N VAL A 79 -7.36 12.45 4.61
CA VAL A 79 -6.87 12.43 3.24
C VAL A 79 -7.99 12.05 2.28
N ARG A 80 -8.93 11.18 2.66
CA ARG A 80 -10.00 10.66 1.79
C ARG A 80 -9.47 10.23 0.41
N PRO A 81 -8.54 9.26 0.36
CA PRO A 81 -7.99 8.80 -0.90
C PRO A 81 -9.04 8.07 -1.73
N ASP A 82 -8.90 8.11 -3.06
CA ASP A 82 -9.65 7.24 -3.97
C ASP A 82 -9.01 5.85 -4.06
N VAL A 83 -7.67 5.79 -3.90
CA VAL A 83 -6.87 4.58 -3.95
C VAL A 83 -5.81 4.57 -2.85
N VAL A 84 -5.61 3.43 -2.20
CA VAL A 84 -4.50 3.17 -1.29
C VAL A 84 -3.58 2.13 -1.93
N VAL A 85 -2.28 2.41 -1.96
CA VAL A 85 -1.25 1.47 -2.45
C VAL A 85 -0.23 1.26 -1.36
N SER A 86 0.15 0.01 -1.14
CA SER A 86 1.15 -0.35 -0.14
C SER A 86 2.05 -1.46 -0.65
N THR A 87 3.35 -1.32 -0.36
CA THR A 87 4.37 -2.37 -0.52
C THR A 87 4.67 -3.12 0.78
N GLY A 88 4.01 -2.77 1.89
CA GLY A 88 4.16 -3.43 3.17
C GLY A 88 4.36 -2.50 4.38
N ALA A 89 5.18 -2.98 5.31
CA ALA A 89 4.82 -3.61 6.59
C ALA A 89 3.45 -3.26 7.25
N ALA A 90 3.41 -3.24 8.59
CA ALA A 90 2.21 -3.03 9.40
C ALA A 90 1.37 -1.78 9.03
N PRO A 91 1.94 -0.58 8.81
CA PRO A 91 1.13 0.59 8.44
C PRO A 91 0.41 0.40 7.10
N GLY A 92 1.05 -0.26 6.15
CA GLY A 92 0.45 -0.66 4.89
C GLY A 92 -0.74 -1.60 5.09
N PHE A 93 -0.58 -2.63 5.92
CA PHE A 93 -1.67 -3.57 6.22
C PHE A 93 -2.88 -2.86 6.85
N PHE A 94 -2.64 -1.96 7.81
CA PHE A 94 -3.71 -1.16 8.40
C PHE A 94 -4.38 -0.27 7.38
N ALA A 95 -3.62 0.36 6.48
CA ALA A 95 -4.17 1.22 5.45
C ALA A 95 -5.10 0.43 4.50
N ILE A 96 -4.69 -0.74 4.02
CA ILE A 96 -5.53 -1.62 3.19
C ILE A 96 -6.77 -2.07 3.96
N SER A 97 -6.61 -2.48 5.21
CA SER A 97 -7.69 -3.03 6.01
C SER A 97 -8.78 -1.99 6.34
N LEU A 98 -8.39 -0.73 6.48
CA LEU A 98 -9.28 0.36 6.91
C LEU A 98 -9.78 1.22 5.74
N ALA A 99 -9.14 1.15 4.56
CA ALA A 99 -9.50 1.92 3.37
C ALA A 99 -10.95 1.75 2.92
N ARG A 100 -11.55 0.57 3.13
CA ARG A 100 -12.96 0.31 2.76
C ARG A 100 -13.93 1.25 3.48
N PHE A 101 -13.61 1.68 4.70
CA PHE A 101 -14.47 2.57 5.49
C PHE A 101 -14.52 4.00 4.94
N VAL A 102 -13.58 4.37 4.07
CA VAL A 102 -13.57 5.65 3.35
C VAL A 102 -13.90 5.49 1.86
N GLY A 103 -14.33 4.29 1.43
CA GLY A 103 -14.69 4.00 0.05
C GLY A 103 -13.52 3.85 -0.92
N ALA A 104 -12.28 3.77 -0.42
CA ALA A 104 -11.09 3.70 -1.27
C ALA A 104 -10.87 2.29 -1.83
N ARG A 105 -10.40 2.21 -3.08
CA ARG A 105 -9.86 0.97 -3.65
C ARG A 105 -8.44 0.72 -3.11
N THR A 106 -8.02 -0.53 -3.08
CA THR A 106 -6.79 -0.94 -2.39
C THR A 106 -5.92 -1.82 -3.27
N VAL A 107 -4.63 -1.48 -3.34
CA VAL A 107 -3.61 -2.28 -4.04
C VAL A 107 -2.54 -2.68 -3.03
N TRP A 108 -2.37 -3.98 -2.82
CA TRP A 108 -1.22 -4.53 -2.14
C TRP A 108 -0.22 -5.03 -3.17
N LEU A 109 1.00 -4.53 -3.14
CA LEU A 109 2.13 -5.16 -3.81
C LEU A 109 2.96 -5.82 -2.72
N ASP A 110 3.08 -7.14 -2.73
CA ASP A 110 3.97 -7.77 -1.75
C ASP A 110 5.43 -7.42 -2.07
N SER A 111 6.24 -7.33 -1.03
CA SER A 111 7.63 -6.89 -1.20
C SER A 111 8.39 -7.90 -2.07
N VAL A 112 9.15 -7.38 -3.03
CA VAL A 112 10.01 -8.20 -3.89
C VAL A 112 10.94 -9.14 -3.11
N ALA A 113 11.31 -8.82 -1.87
CA ALA A 113 12.13 -9.68 -1.04
C ALA A 113 11.48 -11.03 -0.65
N ASN A 114 10.17 -11.20 -0.81
CA ASN A 114 9.45 -12.40 -0.39
C ASN A 114 9.22 -13.36 -1.57
N ALA A 115 10.25 -14.12 -1.96
CA ALA A 115 10.20 -15.02 -3.10
C ALA A 115 9.42 -16.33 -2.83
N GLU A 116 9.55 -16.88 -1.62
CA GLU A 116 9.03 -18.22 -1.31
C GLU A 116 7.58 -18.23 -0.83
N GLU A 117 7.16 -17.19 -0.14
CA GLU A 117 5.79 -17.01 0.35
C GLU A 117 5.47 -15.53 0.50
N LEU A 118 4.19 -15.14 0.42
CA LEU A 118 3.79 -13.77 0.74
C LEU A 118 4.16 -13.42 2.18
N SER A 119 4.53 -12.16 2.42
CA SER A 119 4.73 -11.67 3.78
C SER A 119 3.51 -11.93 4.67
N LEU A 120 3.70 -12.09 5.98
CA LEU A 120 2.57 -12.24 6.92
C LEU A 120 1.53 -11.12 6.78
N SER A 121 1.98 -9.89 6.49
CA SER A 121 1.09 -8.77 6.22
C SER A 121 0.38 -8.95 4.88
N GLY A 122 1.08 -9.42 3.85
CA GLY A 122 0.53 -9.71 2.53
C GLY A 122 -0.51 -10.82 2.53
N GLN A 123 -0.27 -11.91 3.27
CA GLN A 123 -1.25 -13.00 3.43
C GLN A 123 -2.58 -12.50 4.04
N LYS A 124 -2.51 -11.51 4.93
CA LYS A 124 -3.69 -10.90 5.56
C LYS A 124 -4.30 -9.80 4.69
N ALA A 125 -3.46 -8.96 4.10
CA ALA A 125 -3.86 -7.85 3.25
C ALA A 125 -4.54 -8.34 1.98
N SER A 126 -4.05 -9.44 1.39
CA SER A 126 -4.57 -9.99 0.13
C SER A 126 -6.07 -10.29 0.20
N ARG A 127 -6.52 -10.85 1.33
CA ARG A 127 -7.94 -11.15 1.62
C ARG A 127 -8.84 -9.91 1.61
N LEU A 128 -8.26 -8.73 1.80
CA LEU A 128 -8.98 -7.46 1.98
C LEU A 128 -8.70 -6.46 0.85
N ALA A 129 -7.63 -6.67 0.08
CA ALA A 129 -7.22 -5.80 -1.00
C ALA A 129 -8.12 -5.98 -2.22
N THR A 130 -8.36 -4.88 -2.94
CA THR A 130 -9.05 -4.92 -4.24
C THR A 130 -8.18 -5.64 -5.27
N LEU A 131 -6.86 -5.41 -5.20
CA LEU A 131 -5.87 -6.04 -6.05
C LEU A 131 -4.64 -6.40 -5.22
N THR A 132 -4.16 -7.63 -5.37
CA THR A 132 -2.89 -8.07 -4.78
C THR A 132 -1.93 -8.47 -5.90
N LEU A 133 -0.71 -7.96 -5.83
CA LEU A 133 0.35 -8.21 -6.79
C LEU A 133 1.58 -8.81 -6.11
N THR A 134 2.29 -9.66 -6.83
CA THR A 134 3.61 -10.21 -6.50
C THR A 134 4.48 -10.25 -7.76
N GLN A 135 5.79 -10.24 -7.59
CA GLN A 135 6.77 -10.37 -8.68
C GLN A 135 7.09 -11.85 -8.99
N TRP A 136 6.66 -12.76 -8.13
CA TRP A 136 7.01 -14.18 -8.14
C TRP A 136 5.85 -15.01 -8.73
N PRO A 137 6.02 -15.62 -9.92
CA PRO A 137 4.98 -16.41 -10.58
C PRO A 137 4.42 -17.56 -9.74
N GLU A 138 5.25 -18.15 -8.88
CA GLU A 138 4.91 -19.23 -7.96
C GLU A 138 3.94 -18.80 -6.84
N LEU A 139 3.81 -17.50 -6.57
CA LEU A 139 2.98 -16.95 -5.50
C LEU A 139 1.62 -16.44 -5.97
N GLY A 140 1.33 -16.47 -7.27
CA GLY A 140 0.08 -15.91 -7.80
C GLY A 140 -0.29 -16.42 -9.18
N GLU A 141 -1.48 -16.04 -9.64
CA GLU A 141 -1.94 -16.33 -10.99
C GLU A 141 -1.49 -15.24 -11.96
N PRO A 142 -1.39 -15.50 -13.28
CA PRO A 142 -1.11 -14.44 -14.24
C PRO A 142 -2.17 -13.34 -14.16
N LEU A 143 -1.76 -12.08 -14.07
CA LEU A 143 -2.69 -10.95 -13.98
C LEU A 143 -3.62 -10.89 -15.21
N PRO A 144 -4.96 -10.99 -15.04
CA PRO A 144 -5.88 -10.85 -16.16
C PRO A 144 -5.80 -9.46 -16.80
N ALA A 145 -5.77 -9.44 -18.13
CA ALA A 145 -5.76 -8.21 -18.93
C ALA A 145 -6.99 -7.35 -18.62
N THR A 146 -8.16 -7.98 -18.45
CA THR A 146 -9.41 -7.28 -18.16
C THR A 146 -9.61 -7.13 -16.64
N PRO A 147 -9.80 -5.90 -16.11
CA PRO A 147 -10.03 -5.69 -14.67
C PRO A 147 -11.24 -6.43 -14.09
N ALA A 148 -12.29 -6.66 -14.89
CA ALA A 148 -13.50 -7.37 -14.46
C ALA A 148 -13.26 -8.85 -14.13
N GLN A 149 -12.16 -9.45 -14.62
CA GLN A 149 -11.78 -10.83 -14.34
C GLN A 149 -10.97 -10.99 -13.05
N ARG A 150 -10.59 -9.87 -12.42
CA ARG A 150 -9.78 -9.85 -11.20
C ARG A 150 -10.68 -10.07 -9.99
N LYS A 151 -10.33 -11.06 -9.17
CA LYS A 151 -11.06 -11.42 -7.96
C LYS A 151 -10.41 -10.77 -6.75
N SER A 152 -11.23 -10.17 -5.88
CA SER A 152 -10.77 -9.76 -4.55
C SER A 152 -10.26 -10.98 -3.79
N GLY A 153 -9.16 -10.85 -3.05
CA GLY A 153 -8.56 -12.00 -2.35
C GLY A 153 -7.56 -12.80 -3.16
N ALA A 154 -7.60 -12.73 -4.50
CA ALA A 154 -6.62 -13.39 -5.34
C ALA A 154 -5.30 -12.62 -5.38
N VAL A 155 -4.23 -13.37 -5.66
CA VAL A 155 -2.87 -12.86 -5.80
C VAL A 155 -2.47 -13.05 -7.24
N TYR A 156 -1.99 -11.97 -7.86
CA TYR A 156 -1.61 -11.97 -9.26
C TYR A 156 -0.14 -11.62 -9.43
N TYR A 157 0.50 -12.15 -10.48
CA TYR A 157 1.82 -11.70 -10.91
C TYR A 157 1.78 -11.03 -12.29
N THR A 158 2.71 -10.11 -12.51
CA THR A 158 2.94 -9.48 -13.82
C THR A 158 4.40 -9.01 -13.92
N GLY A 159 5.08 -9.34 -15.03
CA GLY A 159 6.51 -9.04 -15.20
C GLY A 159 7.37 -9.76 -14.15
N SER A 160 7.78 -10.99 -14.44
CA SER A 160 8.66 -11.76 -13.55
C SER A 160 10.09 -11.21 -13.59
N VAL A 161 10.78 -11.20 -12.45
CA VAL A 161 12.21 -10.81 -12.35
C VAL A 161 13.14 -12.00 -12.65
N VAL A 162 12.66 -12.98 -13.42
CA VAL A 162 13.41 -14.20 -13.80
C VAL A 162 14.30 -13.90 -14.99
#